data_AF-A0A371B0U9-F1
#
_entry.id   AF-A0A371B0U9-F1
#
_cell.length_a   1.000
_cell.length_b   1.000
_cell.length_c   1.000
_cell.angle_alpha   90.00
_cell.angle_beta   90.00
_cell.angle_gamma   90.00
#
_symmetry.space_group_name_H-M   'P 1'
#
loop_
_entity.id
_entity.type
_entity.pdbx_description
1 polymer ?
#
loop_
_entity_poly.entity_id
_entity_poly.type
_entity_poly.pdbx_seq_one_letter_code
_entity_poly.pdbx_strand_id
1 'polypeptide(L)'
;MKTGTQVQIALLFYTTFNLVVFTAAIYAGTLFPPLVPYAGLVITGFMTVGLIGGLPLAWLVGRSCPADWHKELLARPSPLAHEPGREI
;
A
#
# COMPACT_ATOMS: atom_id res chain seq x y z
N MET A 1 12.39 0.11 18.95
CA MET A 1 11.53 -0.82 18.19
C MET A 1 10.22 -0.20 17.63
N LYS A 2 9.91 1.10 17.85
CA LYS A 2 8.65 1.72 17.39
C LYS A 2 8.60 2.05 15.89
N THR A 3 9.75 2.27 15.24
CA THR A 3 9.83 2.77 13.86
C THR A 3 9.50 1.72 12.79
N GLY A 4 9.85 0.45 13.03
CA GLY A 4 9.66 -0.63 12.04
C GLY A 4 8.18 -0.95 11.76
N THR A 5 7.38 -1.11 12.81
CA THR A 5 5.95 -1.42 12.65
C THR A 5 5.15 -0.25 12.10
N GLN A 6 5.52 0.99 12.44
CA GLN A 6 4.92 2.19 11.84
C GLN A 6 5.14 2.23 10.33
N VAL A 7 6.34 1.86 9.87
CA VAL A 7 6.66 1.76 8.44
C VAL A 7 5.84 0.66 7.78
N GLN A 8 5.66 -0.50 8.43
CA GLN A 8 4.82 -1.58 7.89
C GLN A 8 3.35 -1.18 7.73
N ILE A 9 2.76 -0.51 8.72
CA ILE A 9 1.39 0.01 8.64
C ILE A 9 1.27 1.07 7.55
N ALA A 10 2.23 2.00 7.48
CA ALA A 10 2.27 3.00 6.43
C ALA A 10 2.37 2.34 5.06
N LEU A 11 3.21 1.32 4.88
CA LEU A 11 3.36 0.60 3.61
C LEU A 11 2.08 -0.17 3.23
N LEU A 12 1.45 -0.83 4.19
CA LEU A 12 0.19 -1.55 3.99
C LEU A 12 -0.92 -0.60 3.58
N PHE A 13 -1.04 0.54 4.27
CA PHE A 13 -2.01 1.57 3.92
C PHE A 13 -1.73 2.16 2.53
N TYR A 14 -0.46 2.51 2.26
CA TYR A 14 -0.04 3.07 0.98
C TYR A 14 -0.34 2.13 -0.19
N THR A 15 -0.02 0.83 -0.05
CA THR A 15 -0.27 -0.17 -1.09
C THR A 15 -1.76 -0.38 -1.30
N THR A 16 -2.54 -0.52 -0.23
CA THR A 16 -4.01 -0.64 -0.30
C THR A 16 -4.65 0.57 -0.97
N PHE A 17 -4.23 1.77 -0.59
CA PHE A 17 -4.71 3.02 -1.17
C PHE A 17 -4.43 3.09 -2.68
N ASN A 18 -3.20 2.78 -3.11
CA ASN A 18 -2.86 2.79 -4.53
C ASN A 18 -3.62 1.72 -5.33
N LEU A 19 -3.94 0.58 -4.72
CA LEU A 19 -4.75 -0.47 -5.36
C LEU A 19 -6.19 0.01 -5.59
N VAL A 20 -6.78 0.70 -4.61
CA VAL A 20 -8.10 1.32 -4.72
C VAL A 20 -8.11 2.41 -5.80
N VAL A 21 -7.11 3.30 -5.79
CA VAL A 21 -6.98 4.38 -6.79
C VAL A 21 -6.80 3.80 -8.19
N PHE A 22 -5.94 2.79 -8.37
CA PHE A 22 -5.75 2.10 -9.64
C PHE A 22 -7.06 1.51 -10.15
N THR A 23 -7.78 0.80 -9.29
CA THR A 23 -9.07 0.17 -9.64
C THR A 23 -10.09 1.23 -10.05
N ALA A 24 -10.21 2.32 -9.29
CA ALA A 24 -11.10 3.43 -9.63
C ALA A 24 -10.71 4.10 -10.96
N ALA A 25 -9.41 4.26 -11.23
CA ALA A 25 -8.92 4.85 -12.47
C ALA A 25 -9.19 3.97 -13.70
N ILE A 26 -9.06 2.64 -13.56
CA ILE A 26 -9.44 1.67 -14.59
C ILE A 26 -10.93 1.79 -14.89
N TYR A 27 -11.78 1.79 -13.87
CA TYR A 27 -13.22 1.95 -14.06
C TYR A 27 -13.58 3.29 -14.72
N ALA A 28 -13.00 4.40 -14.25
CA ALA A 28 -13.24 5.71 -14.83
C ALA A 28 -12.78 5.81 -16.29
N GLY A 29 -11.61 5.25 -16.62
CA GLY A 29 -11.03 5.30 -17.96
C GLY A 29 -11.70 4.36 -18.96
N THR A 30 -12.24 3.23 -18.51
CA THR A 30 -12.75 2.16 -19.40
C THR A 30 -14.27 2.10 -19.50
N LEU A 31 -15.01 2.48 -18.44
CA LEU A 31 -16.48 2.43 -18.45
C LEU A 31 -17.15 3.71 -18.94
N PHE A 32 -16.41 4.82 -19.05
CA PHE A 32 -16.94 6.07 -19.57
C PHE A 32 -16.54 6.24 -21.04
N PRO A 33 -17.46 6.05 -22.01
CA PRO A 33 -17.12 5.98 -23.44
C PRO A 33 -16.29 7.16 -23.98
N PRO A 34 -16.51 8.42 -23.54
CA PRO A 34 -15.68 9.55 -23.96
C PRO A 34 -14.21 9.48 -23.54
N LEU A 35 -13.89 8.76 -22.46
CA LEU A 35 -12.53 8.67 -21.90
C LEU A 35 -11.75 7.46 -22.40
N VAL A 36 -12.41 6.47 -23.03
CA VAL A 36 -11.77 5.24 -23.53
C VAL A 36 -10.57 5.50 -24.45
N PRO A 37 -10.61 6.43 -25.42
CA PRO A 37 -9.45 6.73 -26.28
C PRO A 37 -8.25 7.27 -25.49
N TYR A 38 -8.51 7.88 -24.34
CA TYR A 38 -7.51 8.50 -23.46
C TYR A 38 -7.32 7.70 -22.17
N ALA A 39 -7.82 6.46 -22.09
CA ALA A 39 -7.84 5.68 -20.86
C ALA A 39 -6.44 5.56 -20.24
N GLY A 40 -5.41 5.35 -21.07
CA GLY A 40 -4.01 5.31 -20.60
C GLY A 40 -3.57 6.61 -19.92
N LEU A 41 -3.93 7.77 -20.46
CA LEU A 41 -3.61 9.08 -19.87
C LEU A 41 -4.39 9.31 -18.57
N VAL A 42 -5.67 8.95 -18.56
CA VAL A 42 -6.54 9.07 -17.38
C VAL A 42 -6.00 8.20 -16.24
N ILE A 43 -5.71 6.92 -16.52
CA ILE A 43 -5.17 5.98 -15.54
C ILE A 43 -3.83 6.49 -15.02
N THR A 44 -2.92 6.90 -15.91
CA THR A 44 -1.61 7.42 -15.51
C THR A 44 -1.75 8.67 -14.64
N GLY A 45 -2.61 9.62 -15.01
CA GLY A 45 -2.85 10.84 -14.24
C GLY A 45 -3.36 10.55 -12.83
N PHE A 46 -4.38 9.70 -12.70
CA PHE A 46 -4.91 9.30 -11.39
C PHE A 46 -3.88 8.54 -10.55
N MET A 47 -3.06 7.67 -11.18
CA MET A 47 -1.99 6.97 -10.48
C MET A 47 -0.89 7.90 -10.00
N THR A 48 -0.47 8.87 -10.81
CA THR A 48 0.51 9.88 -10.38
C THR A 48 0.01 10.67 -9.19
N VAL A 49 -1.25 11.12 -9.22
CA VAL A 49 -1.88 11.81 -8.09
C VAL A 49 -1.97 10.90 -6.86
N GLY A 50 -2.34 9.63 -7.05
CA GLY A 50 -2.43 8.63 -5.98
C GLY A 50 -1.08 8.33 -5.31
N LEU A 51 -0.01 8.19 -6.10
CA LEU A 51 1.33 7.93 -5.58
C LEU A 51 1.86 9.13 -4.78
N ILE A 52 1.71 10.35 -5.32
CA ILE A 52 2.22 11.57 -4.68
C ILE A 52 1.37 11.94 -3.45
N GLY A 53 0.04 11.88 -3.58
CA GLY A 53 -0.89 12.21 -2.50
C GLY A 53 -0.99 11.12 -1.42
N GLY A 54 -0.81 9.86 -1.80
CA GLY A 54 -0.88 8.73 -0.88
C GLY A 54 0.30 8.66 0.09
N LEU A 55 1.47 9.17 -0.29
CA LEU A 55 2.68 9.13 0.53
C LEU A 55 2.54 9.87 1.88
N PRO A 56 2.12 11.16 1.93
CA PRO A 56 1.91 11.86 3.19
C PRO A 56 0.75 11.27 4.01
N LEU A 57 -0.31 10.78 3.34
CA LEU A 57 -1.45 10.13 4.00
C LEU A 57 -1.03 8.84 4.71
N ALA A 58 -0.26 7.98 4.02
CA ALA A 58 0.27 6.75 4.58
C ALA A 58 1.17 6.99 5.78
N TRP A 59 2.02 8.01 5.70
CA TRP A 59 2.89 8.39 6.82
C TRP A 59 2.10 8.88 8.03
N LEU A 60 1.04 9.67 7.79
CA LEU A 60 0.14 10.15 8.85
C LEU A 60 -0.61 8.99 9.50
N VAL A 61 -1.11 8.03 8.72
CA VAL A 61 -1.78 6.83 9.24
C VAL A 61 -0.83 5.97 10.08
N GLY A 62 0.40 5.74 9.62
CA GLY A 62 1.40 5.01 10.38
C GLY A 62 1.77 5.69 11.70
N ARG A 63 1.74 7.02 11.76
CA ARG A 63 2.02 7.78 12.98
C ARG A 63 0.83 7.86 13.94
N SER A 64 -0.39 7.87 13.42
CA SER A 64 -1.63 8.01 14.18
C SER A 64 -2.21 6.69 14.69
N CYS A 65 -1.71 5.54 14.24
CA CYS A 65 -2.20 4.24 14.72
C CYS A 65 -1.86 4.00 16.20
N PRO A 66 -2.78 3.41 17.00
CA PRO A 66 -2.54 3.11 18.41
C PRO A 66 -1.35 2.17 18.60
N ALA A 67 -0.61 2.35 19.71
CA ALA A 67 0.55 1.53 20.06
C ALA A 67 0.23 0.02 20.16
N ASP A 68 -1.03 -0.33 20.43
CA ASP A 68 -1.44 -1.72 20.61
C ASP A 68 -1.58 -2.49 19.29
N TRP A 69 -1.97 -1.83 18.20
CA TRP A 69 -2.01 -2.45 16.86
C TRP A 69 -0.59 -2.81 16.37
N HIS A 70 0.42 -2.07 16.83
CA HIS A 70 1.81 -2.34 16.50
C HIS A 70 2.38 -3.61 17.17
N LYS A 71 1.71 -4.19 18.18
CA LYS A 71 2.20 -5.39 18.87
C LYS A 71 1.86 -6.69 18.12
N GLU A 72 0.76 -6.72 17.38
CA GLU A 72 0.32 -7.91 16.62
C GLU A 72 0.87 -7.96 15.18
N LEU A 73 1.24 -6.81 14.61
CA LEU A 73 1.79 -6.71 13.25
C LEU A 73 3.27 -7.06 13.14
N LEU A 74 3.99 -7.09 14.27
CA LEU A 74 5.32 -7.68 14.28
C LEU A 74 5.14 -9.16 13.95
N ALA A 75 5.48 -9.52 12.71
CA ALA A 75 5.66 -10.89 12.28
C ALA A 75 6.44 -11.60 13.38
N ARG A 76 5.74 -12.38 14.21
CA ARG A 76 6.42 -13.38 15.02
C ARG A 76 7.24 -14.17 14.00
N PRO A 77 8.56 -14.30 14.17
CA PRO A 77 9.36 -15.08 13.24
C PRO A 77 8.63 -16.41 13.06
N SER A 78 8.28 -16.70 11.81
CA SER A 78 7.58 -17.95 11.48
C SER A 78 8.38 -19.09 12.13
N PRO A 79 7.74 -20.08 12.76
CA PRO A 79 8.44 -21.26 13.29
C PRO A 79 9.34 -21.94 12.24
N LEU A 80 9.07 -21.71 10.95
CA LEU A 80 9.84 -22.20 9.82
C LEU A 80 11.12 -21.39 9.52
N ALA A 81 11.29 -20.19 10.09
CA ALA A 81 12.54 -19.42 9.97
C ALA A 81 13.67 -19.97 10.87
N HIS A 82 13.36 -20.95 11.73
CA HIS A 82 14.29 -21.64 12.62
C HIS A 82 14.66 -23.05 12.16
N GLU A 83 14.19 -23.50 10.99
CA GLU A 83 14.70 -24.75 10.43
C GLU A 83 16.16 -24.53 10.01
N PRO A 84 17.13 -25.29 10.57
CA PRO A 84 18.52 -25.15 10.19
C PRO A 84 18.63 -25.51 8.70
N GLY A 85 18.99 -24.52 7.89
CA GLY A 85 19.28 -24.72 6.48
C GLY A 85 20.27 -25.87 6.35
N ARG A 86 19.85 -26.93 5.67
CA ARG A 86 20.66 -28.09 5.34
C ARG A 86 21.93 -27.59 4.65
N GLU A 87 23.07 -27.75 5.32
CA GLU A 87 24.39 -27.54 4.72
C GLU A 87 24.49 -28.43 3.46
N ILE A 88 24.68 -27.79 2.31
CA ILE A 88 25.08 -28.45 1.05
C ILE A 88 26.47 -27.93 0.72
#